data_AF-A0A2S0LX71-F1
#
_entry.id   AF-A0A2S0LX71-F1
#
_cell.length_a   1.000
_cell.length_b   1.000
_cell.length_c   1.000
_cell.angle_alpha   90.00
_cell.angle_beta   90.00
_cell.angle_gamma   90.00
#
_symmetry.space_group_name_H-M   'P 1'
#
loop_
_entity.id
_entity.type
_entity.pdbx_description
1 polymer ?
#
loop_
_entity_poly.entity_id
_entity_poly.type
_entity_poly.pdbx_seq_one_letter_code
_entity_poly.pdbx_strand_id
1 'polypeptide(L)'
;MGPSCPTTTTRGCGADPDRRQLVAVTSDGRGIAGQVEQAAEQLAHRRVGVVVAAGPPGGTHVAARGDTGRGRAPDAHSLFEIGSITKTFTTLLLADGVVRGRWRLDTPVRELLPDGVAVVTALGSAAPRRPYWTAWRRHGERSWRPTPSTRGDTRGAGTT
;
A
#
# COMPACT_ATOMS: atom_id res chain seq x y z
N MET A 1 -23.81 -50.64 -44.67
CA MET A 1 -23.25 -51.34 -43.48
C MET A 1 -21.81 -50.83 -43.32
N GLY A 2 -21.49 -50.21 -42.17
CA GLY A 2 -20.46 -49.17 -41.99
C GLY A 2 -18.99 -49.62 -41.92
N PRO A 3 -18.05 -48.86 -41.31
CA PRO A 3 -18.17 -47.56 -40.61
C PRO A 3 -17.18 -46.47 -41.12
N SER A 4 -17.44 -45.19 -40.86
CA SER A 4 -16.39 -44.15 -40.95
C SER A 4 -16.60 -43.04 -39.92
N CYS A 5 -15.53 -42.81 -39.15
CA CYS A 5 -15.22 -41.83 -38.11
C CYS A 5 -16.16 -40.62 -37.89
N PRO A 6 -16.40 -40.22 -36.62
CA PRO A 6 -16.76 -38.84 -36.32
C PRO A 6 -15.53 -37.94 -36.36
N THR A 7 -15.55 -36.95 -37.25
CA THR A 7 -14.63 -35.81 -37.29
C THR A 7 -14.87 -34.92 -36.08
N THR A 8 -13.81 -34.67 -35.31
CA THR A 8 -13.73 -33.63 -34.29
C THR A 8 -14.16 -32.28 -34.86
N THR A 9 -15.34 -31.81 -34.48
CA THR A 9 -15.69 -30.38 -34.50
C THR A 9 -15.86 -29.98 -33.05
N THR A 10 -14.78 -29.48 -32.44
CA THR A 10 -14.88 -28.78 -31.16
C THR A 10 -15.64 -27.49 -31.42
N ARG A 11 -16.94 -27.59 -31.14
CA ARG A 11 -17.89 -26.50 -30.98
C ARG A 11 -17.25 -25.43 -30.08
N GLY A 12 -17.07 -24.22 -30.58
CA GLY A 12 -16.84 -23.07 -29.72
C GLY A 12 -18.04 -22.90 -28.78
N CYS A 13 -17.78 -22.81 -27.48
CA CYS A 13 -18.68 -22.39 -26.40
C CYS A 13 -17.80 -22.28 -25.14
N GLY A 14 -17.74 -21.18 -24.38
CA GLY A 14 -18.39 -19.90 -24.54
C GLY A 14 -17.57 -18.83 -23.82
N ALA A 15 -17.54 -17.63 -24.40
CA ALA A 15 -17.30 -16.44 -23.61
C ALA A 15 -18.49 -16.33 -22.64
N ASP A 16 -18.19 -16.36 -21.36
CA ASP A 16 -19.16 -16.17 -20.28
C ASP A 16 -19.88 -14.83 -20.47
N PRO A 17 -21.20 -14.82 -20.76
CA PRO A 17 -21.96 -13.59 -20.95
C PRO A 17 -22.18 -12.83 -19.64
N ASP A 18 -21.82 -13.41 -18.48
CA ASP A 18 -21.98 -12.80 -17.15
C ASP A 18 -20.69 -12.20 -16.60
N ARG A 19 -19.65 -12.08 -17.43
CA ARG A 19 -18.43 -11.35 -17.06
C ARG A 19 -18.69 -9.85 -17.09
N ARG A 20 -19.38 -9.36 -16.05
CA ARG A 20 -19.59 -7.93 -15.79
C ARG A 20 -18.24 -7.24 -15.76
N GLN A 21 -17.91 -6.59 -16.86
CA GLN A 21 -16.77 -5.70 -16.92
C GLN A 21 -17.05 -4.56 -15.94
N LEU A 22 -16.30 -4.53 -14.84
CA LEU A 22 -16.33 -3.41 -13.90
C LEU A 22 -15.82 -2.17 -14.66
N VAL A 23 -16.74 -1.42 -15.24
CA VAL A 23 -16.46 -0.08 -15.73
C VAL A 23 -16.37 0.80 -14.49
N ALA A 24 -15.18 1.35 -14.22
CA ALA A 24 -15.03 2.36 -13.19
C ALA A 24 -15.84 3.60 -13.63
N VAL A 25 -17.10 3.66 -13.20
CA VAL A 25 -17.96 4.83 -13.40
C VAL A 25 -17.54 5.86 -12.36
N THR A 26 -17.05 6.99 -12.85
CA THR A 26 -16.66 8.11 -12.02
C THR A 26 -17.89 8.96 -11.73
N SER A 27 -18.04 9.47 -10.51
CA SER A 27 -19.22 10.20 -10.05
C SER A 27 -19.47 11.54 -10.75
N ASP A 28 -18.58 11.96 -11.65
CA ASP A 28 -18.57 13.26 -12.33
C ASP A 28 -18.63 13.17 -13.86
N GLY A 29 -18.83 11.97 -14.43
CA GLY A 29 -18.98 11.75 -15.88
C GLY A 29 -17.70 11.95 -16.72
N ARG A 30 -16.55 12.25 -16.10
CA ARG A 30 -15.29 12.57 -16.80
C ARG A 30 -14.44 11.35 -17.18
N GLY A 31 -14.79 10.16 -16.71
CA GLY A 31 -13.97 8.96 -16.89
C GLY A 31 -12.59 9.08 -16.20
N ILE A 32 -11.82 8.00 -16.17
CA ILE A 32 -10.53 7.96 -15.44
C ILE A 32 -9.56 9.03 -15.98
N ALA A 33 -9.48 9.21 -17.31
CA ALA A 33 -8.59 10.19 -17.92
C ALA A 33 -8.88 11.63 -17.43
N GLY A 34 -10.15 12.04 -17.46
CA GLY A 34 -10.53 13.37 -17.00
C GLY A 34 -10.34 13.57 -15.50
N GLN A 35 -10.52 12.52 -14.69
CA GLN A 35 -10.19 12.56 -13.26
C GLN A 35 -8.70 12.72 -12.99
N VAL A 36 -7.84 12.03 -13.75
CA VAL A 36 -6.38 12.12 -13.63
C VAL A 36 -5.91 13.55 -13.93
N GLU A 37 -6.40 14.16 -15.00
CA GLU A 37 -6.11 15.55 -15.35
C GLU A 37 -6.57 16.53 -14.26
N GLN A 38 -7.81 16.36 -13.79
CA GLN A 38 -8.35 17.22 -12.74
C GLN A 38 -7.56 17.10 -11.43
N ALA A 39 -7.17 15.88 -11.05
CA ALA A 39 -6.37 15.64 -9.85
C ALA A 39 -4.98 16.28 -9.96
N ALA A 40 -4.32 16.16 -11.13
CA ALA A 40 -3.02 16.79 -11.34
C ALA A 40 -3.11 18.32 -11.20
N GLU A 41 -4.14 18.94 -11.79
CA GLU A 41 -4.40 20.38 -11.68
C GLU A 41 -4.62 20.81 -10.22
N GLN A 42 -5.51 20.12 -9.50
CA GLN A 42 -5.81 20.42 -8.10
C GLN A 42 -4.58 20.31 -7.19
N LEU A 43 -3.73 19.30 -7.42
CA LEU A 43 -2.56 19.05 -6.59
C LEU A 43 -1.42 20.03 -6.89
N ALA A 44 -1.34 20.56 -8.11
CA ALA A 44 -0.32 21.52 -8.53
C ALA A 44 -0.41 22.85 -7.79
N HIS A 45 -1.61 23.28 -7.36
CA HIS A 45 -1.78 24.54 -6.62
C HIS A 45 -0.96 24.65 -5.32
N ARG A 46 -0.47 23.53 -4.77
CA ARG A 46 0.28 23.50 -3.51
C ARG A 46 1.66 22.84 -3.63
N ARG A 47 2.10 22.49 -4.84
CA ARG A 47 3.29 21.66 -5.08
C ARG A 47 4.09 22.24 -6.23
N VAL A 48 5.42 22.08 -6.16
CA VAL A 48 6.32 22.51 -7.25
C VAL A 48 6.06 21.68 -8.50
N GLY A 49 5.89 20.36 -8.37
CA GLY A 49 5.51 19.46 -9.46
C GLY A 49 4.75 18.23 -8.96
N VAL A 50 3.87 17.69 -9.81
CA VAL A 50 3.07 16.51 -9.52
C VAL A 50 2.86 15.67 -10.78
N VAL A 51 2.82 14.36 -10.59
CA VAL A 51 2.40 13.37 -11.61
C VAL A 51 1.32 12.51 -10.98
N VAL A 52 0.19 12.34 -11.67
CA VAL A 52 -0.92 11.49 -11.27
C VAL A 52 -1.11 10.44 -12.35
N ALA A 53 -1.24 9.18 -11.94
CA ALA A 53 -1.47 8.05 -12.84
C ALA A 53 -2.58 7.15 -12.28
N ALA A 54 -3.53 6.76 -13.13
CA ALA A 54 -4.59 5.83 -12.75
C ALA A 54 -5.08 5.02 -13.96
N GLY A 55 -5.44 3.76 -13.71
CA GLY A 55 -5.95 2.84 -14.73
C GLY A 55 -5.43 1.42 -14.50
N PRO A 56 -5.94 0.44 -15.26
CA PRO A 56 -5.44 -0.92 -15.24
C PRO A 56 -4.03 -0.99 -15.86
N PRO A 57 -3.27 -2.07 -15.59
CA PRO A 57 -2.04 -2.36 -16.33
C PRO A 57 -2.30 -2.33 -17.85
N GLY A 58 -1.47 -1.60 -18.61
CA GLY A 58 -1.63 -1.43 -20.06
C GLY A 58 -2.68 -0.41 -20.50
N GLY A 59 -3.44 0.19 -19.57
CA GLY A 59 -4.45 1.22 -19.82
C GLY A 59 -4.34 2.41 -18.86
N THR A 60 -3.13 2.70 -18.37
CA THR A 60 -2.89 3.78 -17.41
C THR A 60 -2.97 5.14 -18.08
N HIS A 61 -3.80 6.02 -17.55
CA HIS A 61 -3.81 7.44 -17.88
C HIS A 61 -2.85 8.19 -16.95
N VAL A 62 -2.09 9.14 -17.48
CA VAL A 62 -1.11 9.93 -16.73
C VAL A 62 -1.29 11.41 -17.05
N ALA A 63 -1.28 12.25 -16.02
CA ALA A 63 -1.23 13.70 -16.14
C ALA A 63 -0.14 14.27 -15.22
N ALA A 64 0.56 15.30 -15.69
CA ALA A 64 1.63 15.95 -14.96
C ALA A 64 1.45 17.47 -14.99
N ARG A 65 1.84 18.15 -13.91
CA ARG A 65 1.79 19.62 -13.76
C ARG A 65 2.97 20.12 -12.95
N GLY A 66 3.37 21.37 -13.21
CA GLY A 66 4.44 22.05 -12.49
C GLY A 66 5.84 21.77 -13.05
N ASP A 67 6.84 21.79 -12.16
CA ASP A 67 8.27 21.70 -12.44
C ASP A 67 8.96 20.65 -11.57
N THR A 68 10.03 20.03 -12.08
CA THR A 68 10.86 19.06 -11.36
C THR A 68 11.83 19.69 -10.34
N GLY A 69 11.78 21.01 -10.15
CA GLY A 69 12.75 21.79 -9.39
C GLY A 69 14.02 22.13 -10.20
N ARG A 70 13.99 21.89 -11.52
CA ARG A 70 15.13 22.08 -12.45
C ARG A 70 14.74 22.82 -13.73
N GLY A 71 13.56 23.46 -13.77
CA GLY A 71 13.09 24.16 -14.97
C GLY A 71 12.59 23.22 -16.08
N ARG A 72 12.22 21.97 -15.72
CA ARG A 72 11.65 20.98 -16.62
C ARG A 72 10.33 20.48 -16.04
N ALA A 73 9.30 20.44 -16.88
CA ALA A 73 8.02 19.82 -16.56
C ALA A 73 8.20 18.32 -16.24
N PRO A 74 7.54 17.78 -15.19
CA PRO A 74 7.57 16.37 -14.89
C PRO A 74 6.78 15.57 -15.94
N ASP A 75 7.13 14.29 -16.06
CA ASP A 75 6.51 13.30 -16.93
C ASP A 75 6.36 11.95 -16.19
N ALA A 76 5.81 10.94 -16.87
CA ALA A 76 5.62 9.60 -16.32
C ALA A 76 6.91 8.90 -15.87
N HIS A 77 8.08 9.38 -16.30
CA HIS A 77 9.40 8.82 -16.00
C HIS A 77 10.19 9.66 -15.01
N SER A 78 9.61 10.74 -14.51
CA SER A 78 10.25 11.62 -13.55
C SER A 78 10.39 10.91 -12.20
N LEU A 79 11.58 11.00 -11.61
CA LEU A 79 11.89 10.34 -10.35
C LEU A 79 11.49 11.21 -9.16
N PHE A 80 10.81 10.60 -8.19
CA PHE A 80 10.40 11.23 -6.94
C PHE A 80 10.90 10.44 -5.75
N GLU A 81 11.22 11.14 -4.66
CA GLU A 81 11.34 10.49 -3.35
C GLU A 81 9.97 10.02 -2.89
N ILE A 82 9.86 8.73 -2.58
CA ILE A 82 8.58 8.11 -2.17
C ILE A 82 8.45 7.98 -0.64
N GLY A 83 9.50 8.34 0.11
CA GLY A 83 9.53 8.33 1.57
C GLY A 83 9.12 6.99 2.17
N SER A 84 8.12 6.98 3.04
CA SER A 84 7.70 5.76 3.75
C SER A 84 7.04 4.70 2.86
N ILE A 85 6.71 4.99 1.59
CA ILE A 85 6.32 3.94 0.62
C ILE A 85 7.48 2.95 0.42
N THR A 86 8.75 3.38 0.57
CA THR A 86 9.92 2.49 0.56
C THR A 86 9.81 1.35 1.56
N LYS A 87 9.12 1.54 2.70
CA LYS A 87 8.93 0.47 3.69
C LYS A 87 8.18 -0.72 3.12
N THR A 88 7.23 -0.51 2.21
CA THR A 88 6.51 -1.61 1.55
C THR A 88 7.50 -2.53 0.81
N PHE A 89 8.47 -1.96 0.11
CA PHE A 89 9.53 -2.71 -0.57
C PHE A 89 10.46 -3.41 0.42
N THR A 90 10.89 -2.72 1.48
CA THR A 90 11.73 -3.31 2.54
C THR A 90 11.01 -4.47 3.24
N THR A 91 9.74 -4.32 3.57
CA THR A 91 8.94 -5.39 4.21
C THR A 91 8.71 -6.55 3.27
N LEU A 92 8.57 -6.29 1.96
CA LEU A 92 8.44 -7.36 0.96
C LEU A 92 9.72 -8.20 0.87
N LEU A 93 10.90 -7.55 0.91
CA LEU A 93 12.18 -8.26 0.96
C LEU A 93 12.35 -9.08 2.25
N LEU A 94 11.91 -8.54 3.39
CA LEU A 94 11.90 -9.29 4.65
C LEU A 94 10.98 -10.50 4.57
N ALA A 95 9.76 -10.33 4.05
CA ALA A 95 8.79 -11.40 3.89
C ALA A 95 9.29 -12.50 2.94
N ASP A 96 9.90 -12.13 1.81
CA ASP A 96 10.56 -13.07 0.90
C ASP A 96 11.64 -13.90 1.63
N GLY A 97 12.47 -13.25 2.45
CA GLY A 97 13.47 -13.92 3.27
C GLY A 97 12.87 -14.93 4.25
N VAL A 98 11.74 -14.58 4.88
CA VAL A 98 11.03 -15.48 5.81
C VAL A 98 10.42 -16.67 5.08
N VAL A 99 9.73 -16.45 3.95
CA VAL A 99 9.14 -17.53 3.14
C VAL A 99 10.22 -18.50 2.64
N ARG A 100 11.40 -17.98 2.28
CA ARG A 100 12.56 -18.78 1.86
C ARG A 100 13.33 -19.42 3.02
N GLY A 101 12.85 -19.28 4.26
CA GLY A 101 13.49 -19.86 5.45
C GLY A 101 14.83 -19.22 5.83
N ARG A 102 15.18 -18.05 5.28
CA ARG A 102 16.43 -17.35 5.58
C ARG A 102 16.40 -16.67 6.95
N TRP A 103 15.23 -16.22 7.39
CA TRP A 103 15.02 -15.53 8.66
C TRP A 103 13.68 -15.93 9.29
N ARG A 104 13.50 -15.68 10.58
CA ARG A 104 12.21 -15.74 11.25
C ARG A 104 11.89 -14.40 11.88
N LEU A 105 10.62 -13.98 11.82
CA LEU A 105 10.19 -12.68 12.37
C LEU A 105 10.33 -12.59 13.89
N ASP A 106 10.35 -13.74 14.57
CA ASP A 106 10.52 -13.86 16.01
C ASP A 106 12.00 -14.00 16.43
N THR A 107 12.94 -14.08 15.48
CA THR A 107 14.38 -14.06 15.80
C THR A 107 14.74 -12.72 16.46
N PRO A 108 15.25 -12.74 17.71
CA PRO A 108 15.70 -11.53 18.38
C PRO A 108 16.78 -10.82 17.56
N VAL A 109 16.62 -9.51 17.33
CA VAL A 109 17.56 -8.75 16.48
C VAL A 109 19.01 -8.84 16.93
N ARG A 110 19.26 -8.99 18.24
CA ARG A 110 20.60 -9.18 18.81
C ARG A 110 21.34 -10.40 18.25
N GLU A 111 20.60 -11.43 17.85
CA GLU A 111 21.17 -12.68 17.31
C GLU A 111 21.60 -12.52 15.84
N LEU A 112 21.20 -11.42 15.18
CA LEU A 112 21.52 -11.10 13.80
C LEU A 112 22.62 -10.03 13.68
N LEU A 113 23.09 -9.48 14.78
CA LEU A 113 24.09 -8.41 14.81
C LEU A 113 25.46 -8.95 15.23
N PRO A 114 26.57 -8.32 14.81
CA PRO A 114 27.91 -8.66 15.29
C PRO A 114 28.05 -8.48 16.81
N ASP A 115 28.98 -9.24 17.41
CA ASP A 115 29.31 -9.12 18.83
C ASP A 115 29.71 -7.68 19.20
N GLY A 116 29.26 -7.22 20.36
CA GLY A 116 29.54 -5.88 20.87
C GLY A 116 28.62 -4.76 20.35
N VAL A 117 27.70 -5.05 19.41
CA VAL A 117 26.70 -4.07 18.98
C VAL A 117 25.54 -4.01 19.98
N ALA A 118 25.40 -2.89 20.68
CA ALA A 118 24.29 -2.66 21.58
C ALA A 118 22.98 -2.41 20.80
N VAL A 119 21.97 -3.24 21.04
CA VAL A 119 20.60 -2.98 20.56
C VAL A 119 19.98 -1.92 21.46
N VAL A 120 19.81 -0.71 20.93
CA VAL A 120 19.10 0.35 21.65
C VAL A 120 17.61 0.05 21.62
N THR A 121 17.09 -0.48 22.72
CA THR A 121 15.64 -0.56 22.93
C THR A 121 15.15 0.83 23.29
N ALA A 122 14.88 1.66 22.27
CA ALA A 122 14.34 3.01 22.45
C ALA A 122 12.84 2.97 22.82
N LEU A 123 12.52 2.32 23.94
CA LEU A 123 11.30 2.52 24.73
C LEU A 123 11.67 2.42 26.22
N GLY A 124 12.71 3.15 26.63
CA GLY A 124 13.16 3.24 28.01
C GLY A 124 13.90 4.54 28.25
N SER A 125 13.31 5.40 29.09
CA SER A 125 13.90 6.62 29.68
C SER A 125 14.45 7.70 28.71
N ALA A 126 13.54 8.32 27.96
CA ALA A 126 13.70 9.72 27.58
C ALA A 126 12.40 10.45 27.89
N ALA A 127 12.49 11.60 28.57
CA ALA A 127 11.39 12.54 28.84
C ALA A 127 10.50 12.71 27.58
N PRO A 128 9.18 13.00 27.73
CA PRO A 128 8.22 12.85 26.65
C PRO A 128 8.50 13.83 25.51
N ARG A 129 9.33 13.42 24.55
CA ARG A 129 9.33 14.01 23.21
C ARG A 129 8.01 13.60 22.61
N ARG A 130 7.16 14.59 22.30
CA ARG A 130 5.88 14.37 21.64
C ARG A 130 6.08 13.33 20.54
N PRO A 131 5.36 12.20 20.58
CA PRO A 131 5.53 11.19 19.56
C PRO A 131 5.28 11.82 18.20
N TYR A 132 6.11 11.54 17.20
CA TYR A 132 5.95 12.11 15.87
C TYR A 132 4.54 11.83 15.27
N TRP A 133 3.87 10.77 15.73
CA TRP A 133 2.47 10.45 15.37
C TRP A 133 1.44 11.49 15.89
N THR A 134 1.79 12.33 16.86
CA THR A 134 0.92 13.44 17.32
C THR A 134 0.86 14.62 16.34
N ALA A 135 1.79 14.72 15.38
CA ALA A 135 1.76 15.73 14.33
C ALA A 135 0.64 15.48 13.31
N TRP A 136 0.20 14.22 13.16
CA TRP A 136 -0.85 13.81 12.22
C TRP A 136 -2.28 14.11 12.71
N ARG A 137 -2.46 14.51 13.97
CA ARG A 137 -3.79 14.67 14.59
C ARG A 137 -4.55 15.94 14.18
N ARG A 138 -3.97 16.84 13.38
CA ARG A 138 -4.62 18.09 12.94
C ARG A 138 -5.35 17.99 11.59
N HIS A 139 -5.16 16.92 10.84
CA HIS A 139 -5.90 16.68 9.60
C HIS A 139 -6.82 15.47 9.77
N GLY A 140 -8.00 15.76 10.31
CA GLY A 140 -9.26 15.02 10.28
C GLY A 140 -9.23 13.49 10.16
N GLU A 141 -9.47 12.81 11.28
CA GLU A 141 -10.37 11.65 11.31
C GLU A 141 -10.84 11.34 12.74
N ARG A 142 -12.13 11.02 12.87
CA ARG A 142 -12.84 10.83 14.15
C ARG A 142 -12.44 9.51 14.79
N SER A 143 -11.91 9.60 15.99
CA SER A 143 -11.96 8.62 17.09
C SER A 143 -11.91 7.13 16.72
N TRP A 144 -10.71 6.61 16.45
CA TRP A 144 -10.43 5.22 16.77
C TRP A 144 -9.94 5.12 18.22
N ARG A 145 -10.65 4.36 19.06
CA ARG A 145 -10.23 4.00 20.42
C ARG A 145 -9.95 2.49 20.43
N PRO A 146 -8.74 2.03 20.81
CA PRO A 146 -8.57 0.62 21.13
C PRO A 146 -9.39 0.33 22.40
N THR A 147 -10.26 -0.67 22.33
CA THR A 147 -10.88 -1.25 23.53
C THR A 147 -9.78 -1.89 24.37
N PRO A 148 -9.64 -1.53 25.66
CA PRO A 148 -8.80 -2.32 26.54
C PRO A 148 -9.48 -3.68 26.70
N SER A 149 -8.78 -4.75 26.29
CA SER A 149 -9.20 -6.09 26.68
C SER A 149 -9.03 -6.21 28.18
N THR A 150 -10.16 -6.30 28.90
CA THR A 150 -10.18 -6.65 30.32
C THR A 150 -9.69 -8.10 30.44
N ARG A 151 -8.41 -8.27 30.74
CA ARG A 151 -7.92 -9.54 31.28
C ARG A 151 -8.44 -9.63 32.70
N GLY A 152 -9.50 -10.42 32.90
CA GLY A 152 -10.06 -10.72 34.22
C GLY A 152 -8.98 -11.37 35.07
N ASP A 153 -8.57 -10.67 36.13
CA ASP A 153 -7.82 -11.25 37.24
C ASP A 153 -8.81 -11.41 38.40
N THR A 154 -9.54 -12.52 38.40
CA THR A 154 -10.25 -12.99 39.59
C THR A 154 -9.26 -13.81 40.40
N ARG A 155 -8.58 -13.20 41.38
CA ARG A 155 -8.05 -13.94 42.52
C ARG A 155 -8.91 -13.63 43.74
N GLY A 156 -9.45 -14.72 44.30
CA GLY A 156 -10.42 -14.71 45.37
C GLY A 156 -9.89 -14.11 46.66
N ALA A 157 -10.76 -13.34 47.31
CA ALA A 157 -10.73 -13.15 48.74
C ALA A 157 -11.26 -14.46 49.38
N GLY A 158 -10.37 -15.20 50.03
CA GLY A 158 -10.70 -16.31 50.91
C GLY A 158 -10.55 -15.84 52.35
N THR A 159 -11.67 -15.81 53.07
CA THR A 159 -11.78 -15.61 54.52
C THR A 159 -11.27 -16.86 55.24
N THR A 160 -10.35 -16.70 56.18
CA THR A 160 -10.39 -17.30 57.53
C THR A 160 -9.39 -16.60 58.43
#